data_AF-A0A670ZCC7-F1
#
_entry.id   AF-A0A670ZCC7-F1
#
_cell.length_a   1.000
_cell.length_b   1.000
_cell.length_c   1.000
_cell.angle_alpha   90.00
_cell.angle_beta   90.00
_cell.angle_gamma   90.00
#
_symmetry.space_group_name_H-M   'P 1'
#
loop_
_entity.id
_entity.type
_entity.pdbx_description
1 polymer ?
#
loop_
_entity_poly.entity_id
_entity_poly.type
_entity_poly.pdbx_seq_one_letter_code
_entity_poly.pdbx_strand_id
1 'polypeptide(L)'
;WLGKNLAPVPLKGENFDFKNLPLISLLPQKAFQTSKVDIQVAATKNEPLKSFRKAVLIVIASETLRKCPARLFSDEDLLDILSTILEPVTFDISSSTEATSSIYHFWKNIVYNIQDTDHKSFVFKEPAQLVAMHLQGLNMEQAVKLKMSVYRPKIEAGTPKVPVVLSIQRGRFYISCVSKDGQPVLQLEEATIQGNLDKSQLGRFLFYKIENGKHTRFESAECPEWFICTSSQNDEAVAMTKQPGGPRVIVDYSLTS
;
A
#
# COMPACT_ATOMS: atom_id res chain seq x y z
N TRP A 1 47.55 -38.63 33.21
CA TRP A 1 48.76 -39.46 33.16
C TRP A 1 48.74 -40.24 31.86
N LEU A 2 49.11 -39.56 30.77
CA LEU A 2 50.41 -39.68 30.06
C LEU A 2 50.53 -41.07 29.39
N GLY A 3 50.62 -41.21 28.07
CA GLY A 3 51.21 -40.33 27.05
C GLY A 3 52.25 -41.18 26.31
N LYS A 4 52.13 -41.32 24.98
CA LYS A 4 53.17 -41.95 24.16
C LYS A 4 53.38 -41.21 22.84
N ASN A 5 54.57 -40.63 22.77
CA ASN A 5 55.56 -40.62 21.68
C ASN A 5 55.29 -39.87 20.36
N LEU A 6 56.10 -38.82 20.16
CA LEU A 6 56.57 -38.29 18.89
C LEU A 6 57.69 -39.16 18.29
N ALA A 7 57.73 -39.29 16.96
CA ALA A 7 58.90 -38.97 16.12
C ALA A 7 58.55 -39.04 14.61
N PRO A 8 59.27 -38.31 13.72
CA PRO A 8 58.77 -37.84 12.41
C PRO A 8 59.50 -38.46 11.20
N VAL A 9 58.84 -38.53 10.03
CA VAL A 9 59.49 -38.75 8.70
C VAL A 9 58.60 -38.17 7.57
N PRO A 10 59.08 -37.97 6.32
CA PRO A 10 59.39 -36.66 5.75
C PRO A 10 58.49 -36.27 4.55
N LEU A 11 58.50 -34.99 4.19
CA LEU A 11 57.93 -34.48 2.95
C LEU A 11 58.91 -34.72 1.79
N LYS A 12 58.45 -35.39 0.73
CA LYS A 12 59.05 -35.35 -0.60
C LYS A 12 57.92 -35.25 -1.63
N GLY A 13 57.93 -34.15 -2.37
CA GLY A 13 56.83 -33.69 -3.19
C GLY A 13 56.67 -34.41 -4.51
N GLU A 14 55.48 -34.21 -5.08
CA GLU A 14 55.26 -34.26 -6.52
C GLU A 14 54.68 -32.92 -6.98
N ASN A 15 55.25 -32.43 -8.08
CA ASN A 15 54.88 -31.20 -8.78
C ASN A 15 53.43 -31.26 -9.25
N PHE A 16 52.65 -30.23 -8.95
CA PHE A 16 51.45 -29.90 -9.72
C PHE A 16 51.58 -28.51 -10.34
N ASP A 17 51.31 -28.48 -11.63
CA ASP A 17 51.46 -27.40 -12.59
C ASP A 17 50.50 -26.23 -12.27
N PHE A 18 51.06 -25.05 -12.00
CA PHE A 18 50.30 -23.81 -11.76
C PHE A 18 50.03 -23.07 -13.07
N LYS A 19 49.30 -23.69 -13.99
CA LYS A 19 48.80 -23.01 -15.19
C LYS A 19 47.40 -23.49 -15.54
N ASN A 20 46.44 -23.15 -14.68
CA ASN A 20 45.02 -22.86 -15.00
C ASN A 20 44.16 -22.98 -13.73
N LEU A 21 44.09 -21.90 -12.95
CA LEU A 21 43.04 -21.71 -11.94
C LEU A 21 42.55 -20.26 -12.04
N PRO A 22 41.25 -20.02 -12.24
CA PRO A 22 40.70 -18.68 -12.27
C PRO A 22 40.71 -18.09 -10.85
N LEU A 23 41.21 -16.86 -10.74
CA LEU A 23 41.18 -16.05 -9.52
C LEU A 23 39.72 -15.84 -9.07
N ILE A 24 39.34 -16.48 -7.97
CA ILE A 24 38.12 -16.20 -7.23
C ILE A 24 38.27 -14.79 -6.63
N SER A 25 37.55 -13.82 -7.18
CA SER A 25 37.28 -12.56 -6.47
C SER A 25 36.09 -12.79 -5.55
N LEU A 26 36.36 -12.75 -4.25
CA LEU A 26 35.35 -12.74 -3.19
C LEU A 26 34.65 -11.39 -3.19
N LEU A 27 33.38 -11.36 -3.60
CA LEU A 27 32.43 -10.32 -3.23
C LEU A 27 31.23 -10.97 -2.54
N PRO A 28 30.67 -10.35 -1.48
CA PRO A 28 29.60 -10.96 -0.71
C PRO A 28 28.32 -11.03 -1.55
N GLN A 29 27.85 -12.25 -1.82
CA GLN A 29 26.52 -12.49 -2.38
C GLN A 29 25.47 -12.14 -1.32
N LYS A 30 24.87 -10.95 -1.44
CA LYS A 30 23.54 -10.71 -0.89
C LYS A 30 22.55 -11.35 -1.85
N ALA A 31 21.88 -12.40 -1.39
CA ALA A 31 20.71 -12.94 -2.06
C ALA A 31 19.62 -11.85 -2.10
N PHE A 32 19.35 -11.32 -3.29
CA PHE A 32 18.17 -10.49 -3.54
C PHE A 32 17.13 -11.35 -4.26
N GLN A 33 15.99 -11.51 -3.61
CA GLN A 33 14.80 -12.10 -4.22
C GLN A 33 14.25 -11.13 -5.26
N THR A 34 14.08 -11.62 -6.47
CA THR A 34 13.75 -10.87 -7.67
C THR A 34 12.32 -10.34 -7.65
N SER A 35 12.16 -9.03 -7.43
CA SER A 35 10.96 -8.30 -7.86
C SER A 35 11.23 -7.69 -9.24
N LYS A 36 10.49 -8.13 -10.26
CA LYS A 36 10.60 -7.69 -11.65
C LYS A 36 10.03 -6.26 -11.84
N VAL A 37 10.75 -5.26 -11.36
CA VAL A 37 10.82 -3.93 -11.98
C VAL A 37 12.23 -3.41 -11.73
N ASP A 38 13.14 -3.68 -12.66
CA ASP A 38 14.45 -3.05 -12.69
C ASP A 38 14.27 -1.59 -13.15
N ILE A 39 14.02 -0.68 -12.21
CA ILE A 39 14.27 0.74 -12.50
C ILE A 39 15.77 0.95 -12.36
N GLN A 40 16.50 0.74 -13.46
CA GLN A 40 17.89 1.18 -13.56
C GLN A 40 17.90 2.68 -13.80
N VAL A 41 18.09 3.46 -12.73
CA VAL A 41 18.50 4.86 -12.87
C VAL A 41 19.98 4.86 -13.25
N ALA A 42 20.25 4.86 -14.55
CA ALA A 42 21.56 5.13 -15.07
C ALA A 42 21.83 6.64 -14.94
N ALA A 43 22.31 7.07 -13.78
CA ALA A 43 23.00 8.35 -13.70
C ALA A 43 24.31 8.19 -14.45
N THR A 44 24.38 8.71 -15.68
CA THR A 44 25.67 8.96 -16.30
C THR A 44 26.38 9.94 -15.39
N LYS A 45 27.35 9.42 -14.64
CA LYS A 45 28.29 10.25 -13.89
C LYS A 45 29.21 10.90 -14.92
N ASN A 46 28.66 11.82 -15.70
CA ASN A 46 29.46 12.91 -16.21
C ASN A 46 29.86 13.65 -14.93
N GLU A 47 31.05 13.34 -14.41
CA GLU A 47 31.76 14.25 -13.52
C GLU A 47 31.61 15.62 -14.20
N PRO A 48 30.82 16.56 -13.63
CA PRO A 48 30.77 17.86 -14.22
C PRO A 48 32.18 18.36 -14.02
N LEU A 49 32.97 18.40 -15.11
CA LEU A 49 34.18 19.20 -15.14
C LEU A 49 33.73 20.53 -14.55
N LYS A 50 34.23 20.83 -13.35
CA LYS A 50 34.03 22.12 -12.68
C LYS A 50 34.72 23.12 -13.58
N SER A 51 34.03 23.48 -14.65
CA SER A 51 34.58 24.27 -15.74
C SER A 51 34.59 25.69 -15.23
N PHE A 52 35.71 26.37 -15.44
CA PHE A 52 35.82 27.81 -15.21
C PHE A 52 34.63 28.57 -15.83
N ARG A 53 34.06 28.05 -16.93
CA ARG A 53 32.82 28.55 -17.54
C ARG A 53 31.64 28.61 -16.57
N LYS A 54 31.41 27.57 -15.76
CA LYS A 54 30.30 27.54 -14.77
C LYS A 54 30.52 28.57 -13.67
N ALA A 55 31.76 28.74 -13.19
CA ALA A 55 32.10 29.76 -12.21
C ALA A 55 31.95 31.18 -12.78
N VAL A 56 32.41 31.41 -14.02
CA VAL A 56 32.24 32.68 -14.73
C VAL A 56 30.76 33.01 -14.95
N LEU A 57 29.94 32.03 -15.35
CA LEU A 57 28.49 32.22 -15.50
C LEU A 57 27.81 32.61 -14.18
N ILE A 58 28.20 32.01 -13.05
CA ILE A 58 27.71 32.40 -11.72
C ILE A 58 28.13 33.83 -11.37
N VAL A 59 29.39 34.21 -11.65
CA VAL A 59 29.88 35.57 -11.39
C VAL A 59 29.11 36.59 -12.25
N ILE A 60 28.93 36.31 -13.53
CA ILE A 60 28.15 37.15 -14.45
C ILE A 60 26.71 37.28 -13.95
N ALA A 61 26.06 36.17 -13.57
CA ALA A 61 24.69 36.21 -13.05
C ALA A 61 24.57 36.97 -11.71
N SER A 62 25.53 36.83 -10.80
CA SER A 62 25.53 37.59 -9.54
C SER A 62 25.72 39.09 -9.78
N GLU A 63 26.48 39.46 -10.80
CA GLU A 63 26.73 40.85 -11.18
C GLU A 63 25.53 41.45 -11.94
N THR A 64 24.81 40.67 -12.75
CA THR A 64 23.57 41.11 -13.40
C THR A 64 22.46 41.34 -12.38
N LEU A 65 22.32 40.45 -11.39
CA LEU A 65 21.40 40.64 -10.24
C LEU A 65 21.71 41.93 -9.46
N ARG A 66 22.99 42.28 -9.34
CA ARG A 66 23.44 43.47 -8.62
C ARG A 66 23.17 44.78 -9.38
N LYS A 67 23.01 44.71 -10.70
CA LYS A 67 22.80 45.87 -11.58
C LYS A 67 21.33 46.17 -11.90
N CYS A 68 20.37 45.36 -11.43
CA CYS A 68 18.94 45.60 -11.64
C CYS A 68 18.46 46.88 -10.91
N PRO A 69 18.01 47.93 -11.62
CA PRO A 69 17.42 49.09 -10.99
C PRO A 69 15.91 48.86 -10.74
N ALA A 70 15.47 49.08 -9.50
CA ALA A 70 14.11 49.45 -9.09
C ALA A 70 12.91 48.51 -9.41
N ARG A 71 13.10 47.25 -9.80
CA ARG A 71 12.02 46.23 -9.71
C ARG A 71 12.41 45.10 -8.77
N LEU A 72 11.41 44.64 -8.00
CA LEU A 72 11.52 43.46 -7.13
C LEU A 72 11.81 42.26 -8.02
N PHE A 73 12.88 41.55 -7.67
CA PHE A 73 13.28 40.30 -8.29
C PHE A 73 12.11 39.30 -8.28
N SER A 74 11.76 38.75 -9.44
CA SER A 74 10.63 37.83 -9.62
C SER A 74 11.08 36.42 -10.02
N ASP A 75 10.17 35.45 -9.89
CA ASP A 75 10.47 34.04 -10.23
C ASP A 75 10.86 33.86 -11.71
N GLU A 76 10.36 34.70 -12.61
CA GLU A 76 10.73 34.68 -14.04
C GLU A 76 12.19 35.10 -14.26
N ASP A 77 12.67 36.11 -13.52
CA ASP A 77 14.07 36.54 -13.58
C ASP A 77 15.00 35.42 -13.08
N LEU A 78 14.55 34.66 -12.07
CA LEU A 78 15.26 33.52 -11.51
C LEU A 78 15.32 32.36 -12.52
N LEU A 79 14.21 32.08 -13.22
CA LEU A 79 14.13 31.04 -14.25
C LEU A 79 15.01 31.36 -15.47
N ASP A 80 15.04 32.61 -15.93
CA ASP A 80 15.90 33.05 -17.03
C ASP A 80 17.37 32.87 -16.70
N ILE A 81 17.78 33.26 -15.48
CA ILE A 81 19.15 33.05 -14.98
C ILE A 81 19.49 31.56 -14.90
N LEU A 82 18.61 30.73 -14.34
CA LEU A 82 18.85 29.30 -14.20
C LEU A 82 18.95 28.60 -15.55
N SER A 83 18.11 28.97 -16.51
CA SER A 83 18.16 28.45 -17.89
C SER A 83 19.43 28.84 -18.62
N THR A 84 20.00 30.01 -18.31
CA THR A 84 21.25 30.50 -18.90
C THR A 84 22.48 29.81 -18.31
N ILE A 85 22.47 29.51 -17.00
CA ILE A 85 23.62 28.91 -16.28
C ILE A 85 23.65 27.39 -16.43
N LEU A 86 22.48 26.74 -16.40
CA LEU A 86 22.38 25.29 -16.40
C LEU A 86 22.25 24.80 -17.84
N GLU A 87 23.16 23.90 -18.25
CA GLU A 87 22.93 23.11 -19.45
C GLU A 87 21.61 22.37 -19.28
N PRO A 88 20.69 22.42 -20.26
CA PRO A 88 19.39 21.78 -20.15
C PRO A 88 19.63 20.29 -19.94
N VAL A 89 19.29 19.81 -18.75
CA VAL A 89 19.21 18.38 -18.50
C VAL A 89 18.00 17.91 -19.31
N THR A 90 18.25 17.22 -20.41
CA THR A 90 17.19 16.52 -21.14
C THR A 90 16.68 15.41 -20.24
N PHE A 91 15.54 15.65 -19.62
CA PHE A 91 14.77 14.57 -19.02
C PHE A 91 14.04 13.88 -20.17
N ASP A 92 14.39 12.63 -20.43
CA ASP A 92 13.46 11.76 -21.13
C ASP A 92 12.25 11.61 -20.21
N ILE A 93 11.20 12.37 -20.52
CA ILE A 93 9.90 12.15 -19.93
C ILE A 93 9.47 10.78 -20.44
N SER A 94 9.74 9.74 -19.65
CA SER A 94 9.13 8.45 -19.86
C SER A 94 7.64 8.68 -19.75
N SER A 95 6.97 8.63 -20.90
CA SER A 95 5.52 8.69 -20.97
C SER A 95 5.00 7.59 -20.07
N SER A 96 4.39 7.97 -18.95
CA SER A 96 3.65 7.05 -18.10
C SER A 96 2.54 6.49 -18.97
N THR A 97 2.68 5.24 -19.40
CA THR A 97 1.57 4.52 -20.01
C THR A 97 0.47 4.43 -18.96
N GLU A 98 -0.74 4.87 -19.32
CA GLU A 98 -1.83 5.00 -18.37
C GLU A 98 -2.24 3.64 -17.76
N ALA A 99 -2.46 3.73 -16.44
CA ALA A 99 -3.37 2.94 -15.62
C ALA A 99 -3.08 1.44 -15.41
N THR A 100 -2.29 1.13 -14.37
CA THR A 100 -2.50 -0.10 -13.59
C THR A 100 -2.56 0.23 -12.09
N SER A 101 -3.71 -0.12 -11.51
CA SER A 101 -4.10 -0.15 -10.09
C SER A 101 -3.45 0.84 -9.11
N SER A 102 -4.28 1.67 -8.49
CA SER A 102 -3.89 2.41 -7.29
C SER A 102 -3.39 1.41 -6.24
N ILE A 103 -2.08 1.44 -5.98
CA ILE A 103 -1.47 0.72 -4.86
C ILE A 103 -1.98 1.35 -3.57
N TYR A 104 -2.47 0.52 -2.66
CA TYR A 104 -2.95 0.92 -1.34
C TYR A 104 -1.90 0.61 -0.30
N HIS A 105 -1.35 1.64 0.33
CA HIS A 105 -0.34 1.50 1.36
C HIS A 105 -0.98 1.24 2.71
N PHE A 106 -0.57 0.15 3.37
CA PHE A 106 -1.05 -0.16 4.71
C PHE A 106 -0.66 0.94 5.68
N TRP A 107 -1.62 1.37 6.51
CA TRP A 107 -1.38 2.34 7.56
C TRP A 107 -1.47 1.70 8.94
N LYS A 108 -2.64 1.21 9.32
CA LYS A 108 -2.90 0.75 10.69
C LYS A 108 -4.04 -0.24 10.75
N ASN A 109 -4.09 -1.00 11.83
CA ASN A 109 -5.24 -1.81 12.20
C ASN A 109 -5.99 -1.14 13.35
N ILE A 110 -7.31 -1.12 13.27
CA ILE A 110 -8.19 -0.71 14.36
C ILE A 110 -9.26 -1.78 14.53
N VAL A 111 -9.67 -2.06 15.76
CA VAL A 111 -10.76 -2.99 16.05
C VAL A 111 -11.95 -2.18 16.55
N TYR A 112 -13.13 -2.46 16.03
CA TYR A 112 -14.37 -1.80 16.41
C TYR A 112 -15.43 -2.82 16.82
N ASN A 113 -16.26 -2.48 17.79
CA ASN A 113 -17.62 -3.00 17.84
C ASN A 113 -18.44 -2.24 16.79
N ILE A 114 -19.27 -2.97 16.05
CA ILE A 114 -20.10 -2.45 14.98
C ILE A 114 -21.57 -2.72 15.30
N GLN A 115 -22.40 -1.69 15.17
CA GLN A 115 -23.85 -1.80 15.25
C GLN A 115 -24.49 -1.00 14.13
N ASP A 116 -25.58 -1.49 13.57
CA ASP A 116 -26.40 -0.69 12.67
C ASP A 116 -27.23 0.36 13.43
N THR A 117 -27.94 1.22 12.71
CA THR A 117 -28.79 2.27 13.31
C THR A 117 -30.00 1.75 14.09
N ASP A 118 -30.31 0.46 13.97
CA ASP A 118 -31.33 -0.26 14.72
C ASP A 118 -30.70 -1.08 15.87
N HIS A 119 -29.45 -0.77 16.25
CA HIS A 119 -28.71 -1.40 17.35
C HIS A 119 -28.47 -2.91 17.18
N LYS A 120 -28.55 -3.44 15.96
CA LYS A 120 -28.16 -4.83 15.67
C LYS A 120 -26.65 -4.94 15.53
N SER A 121 -26.08 -5.93 16.19
CA SER A 121 -24.67 -6.28 16.09
C SER A 121 -24.48 -7.37 15.03
N PHE A 122 -23.29 -7.44 14.43
CA PHE A 122 -22.93 -8.56 13.59
C PHE A 122 -22.63 -9.80 14.44
N VAL A 123 -23.10 -10.95 13.98
CA VAL A 123 -22.82 -12.27 14.56
C VAL A 123 -22.34 -13.20 13.47
N PHE A 124 -21.31 -13.98 13.77
CA PHE A 124 -20.81 -15.02 12.88
C PHE A 124 -21.61 -16.30 13.08
N LYS A 125 -22.16 -16.85 11.99
CA LYS A 125 -22.83 -18.15 11.95
C LYS A 125 -22.10 -19.10 10.99
N GLU A 126 -21.98 -20.35 11.40
CA GLU A 126 -21.42 -21.40 10.54
C GLU A 126 -22.36 -21.68 9.34
N PRO A 127 -21.83 -22.03 8.16
CA PRO A 127 -20.41 -22.31 7.89
C PRO A 127 -19.52 -21.08 7.70
N ALA A 128 -20.04 -19.96 7.17
CA ALA A 128 -19.28 -18.72 6.98
C ALA A 128 -20.20 -17.53 6.63
N GLN A 129 -21.19 -17.24 7.49
CA GLN A 129 -22.16 -16.16 7.27
C GLN A 129 -22.10 -15.12 8.38
N LEU A 130 -22.23 -13.84 8.01
CA LEU A 130 -22.53 -12.77 8.95
C LEU A 130 -24.04 -12.52 8.95
N VAL A 131 -24.64 -12.45 10.13
CA VAL A 131 -26.02 -12.02 10.33
C VAL A 131 -26.06 -10.79 11.23
N ALA A 132 -27.10 -9.98 11.10
CA ALA A 132 -27.34 -8.84 11.97
C ALA A 132 -28.46 -9.15 12.96
N MET A 133 -28.17 -9.08 14.26
CA MET A 133 -29.17 -9.35 15.29
C MET A 133 -29.05 -8.47 16.53
N HIS A 134 -30.18 -8.25 17.19
CA HIS A 134 -30.27 -7.68 18.52
C HIS A 134 -29.68 -8.67 19.54
N LEU A 135 -28.65 -8.24 20.24
CA LEU A 135 -28.03 -9.02 21.30
C LEU A 135 -28.43 -8.47 22.66
N GLN A 136 -28.75 -9.37 23.60
CA GLN A 136 -29.15 -9.02 24.96
C GLN A 136 -28.53 -9.99 25.97
N GLY A 137 -28.23 -9.48 27.17
CA GLY A 137 -27.70 -10.28 28.27
C GLY A 137 -26.43 -11.03 27.90
N LEU A 138 -26.41 -12.35 28.14
CA LEU A 138 -25.25 -13.20 27.90
C LEU A 138 -24.90 -13.36 26.40
N ASN A 139 -25.84 -13.06 25.48
CA ASN A 139 -25.58 -13.18 24.04
C ASN A 139 -24.70 -12.03 23.49
N MET A 140 -24.42 -10.99 24.29
CA MET A 140 -23.56 -9.89 23.85
C MET A 140 -22.13 -10.33 23.51
N GLU A 141 -21.65 -11.44 24.09
CA GLU A 141 -20.32 -11.98 23.80
C GLU A 141 -20.20 -12.55 22.37
N GLN A 142 -21.32 -12.82 21.70
CA GLN A 142 -21.36 -13.29 20.31
C GLN A 142 -21.14 -12.17 19.29
N ALA A 143 -21.14 -10.91 19.74
CA ALA A 143 -20.92 -9.76 18.88
C ALA A 143 -19.54 -9.83 18.22
N VAL A 144 -19.52 -9.84 16.89
CA VAL A 144 -18.30 -9.79 16.11
C VAL A 144 -17.61 -8.46 16.35
N LYS A 145 -16.34 -8.55 16.73
CA LYS A 145 -15.41 -7.41 16.69
C LYS A 145 -14.82 -7.31 15.30
N LEU A 146 -15.03 -6.17 14.65
CA LEU A 146 -14.59 -5.93 13.28
C LEU A 146 -13.17 -5.35 13.30
N LYS A 147 -12.19 -6.10 12.81
CA LYS A 147 -10.84 -5.60 12.56
C LYS A 147 -10.81 -4.91 11.19
N MET A 148 -10.53 -3.61 11.22
CA MET A 148 -10.39 -2.74 10.07
C MET A 148 -8.92 -2.44 9.81
N SER A 149 -8.40 -2.95 8.69
CA SER A 149 -7.08 -2.60 8.17
C SER A 149 -7.24 -1.36 7.28
N VAL A 150 -6.67 -0.24 7.70
CA VAL A 150 -6.79 1.06 7.01
C VAL A 150 -5.62 1.25 6.05
N TYR A 151 -5.93 1.74 4.85
CA TYR A 151 -4.95 2.00 3.81
C TYR A 151 -4.96 3.47 3.37
N ARG A 152 -3.93 3.87 2.65
CA ARG A 152 -3.86 5.13 1.91
C ARG A 152 -3.62 4.84 0.43
N PRO A 153 -4.37 5.46 -0.48
CA PRO A 153 -4.06 5.33 -1.90
C PRO A 153 -2.73 6.03 -2.19
N LYS A 154 -1.90 5.46 -3.08
CA LYS A 154 -0.62 6.06 -3.50
C LYS A 154 -0.78 7.40 -4.20
N ILE A 155 -1.89 7.55 -4.92
CA ILE A 155 -2.31 8.82 -5.51
C ILE A 155 -3.41 9.36 -4.61
N GLU A 156 -3.22 10.56 -4.05
CA GLU A 156 -4.24 11.22 -3.27
C GLU A 156 -5.42 11.58 -4.17
N ALA A 157 -6.36 10.64 -4.31
CA ALA A 157 -7.68 10.96 -4.83
C ALA A 157 -8.32 11.87 -3.78
N GLY A 158 -8.65 13.12 -4.14
CA GLY A 158 -9.30 14.11 -3.28
C GLY A 158 -10.71 13.73 -2.81
N THR A 159 -11.03 12.44 -2.75
CA THR A 159 -12.27 11.88 -2.26
C THR A 159 -12.17 11.65 -0.75
N PRO A 160 -13.25 11.90 0.02
CA PRO A 160 -13.30 11.61 1.47
C PRO A 160 -13.41 10.10 1.79
N LYS A 161 -13.18 9.23 0.79
CA LYS A 161 -13.34 7.78 0.89
C LYS A 161 -12.04 7.15 1.41
N VAL A 162 -12.10 6.51 2.58
CA VAL A 162 -10.92 5.88 3.17
C VAL A 162 -10.90 4.38 2.80
N PRO A 163 -9.87 3.89 2.07
CA PRO A 163 -9.79 2.48 1.70
C PRO A 163 -9.49 1.60 2.92
N VAL A 164 -10.27 0.54 3.09
CA VAL A 164 -10.20 -0.38 4.22
C VAL A 164 -10.40 -1.83 3.77
N VAL A 165 -9.82 -2.75 4.52
CA VAL A 165 -10.13 -4.18 4.48
C VAL A 165 -10.74 -4.57 5.82
N LEU A 166 -11.81 -5.36 5.78
CA LEU A 166 -12.60 -5.73 6.95
C LEU A 166 -12.45 -7.23 7.24
N SER A 167 -12.21 -7.58 8.50
CA SER A 167 -12.07 -8.97 8.96
C SER A 167 -12.69 -9.17 10.34
N ILE A 168 -13.06 -10.41 10.64
CA ILE A 168 -13.56 -10.81 11.96
C ILE A 168 -12.36 -10.95 12.90
N GLN A 169 -12.37 -10.25 14.04
CA GLN A 169 -11.29 -10.35 15.03
C GLN A 169 -11.18 -11.78 15.55
N ARG A 170 -9.94 -12.26 15.75
CA ARG A 170 -9.61 -13.62 16.22
C ARG A 170 -10.00 -14.74 15.22
N GLY A 171 -10.50 -14.40 14.04
CA GLY A 171 -10.75 -15.34 12.94
C GLY A 171 -9.79 -15.15 11.76
N ARG A 172 -9.93 -16.02 10.75
CA ARG A 172 -9.25 -15.91 9.45
C ARG A 172 -10.17 -15.43 8.32
N PHE A 173 -11.40 -15.04 8.67
CA PHE A 173 -12.41 -14.59 7.72
C PHE A 173 -12.31 -13.10 7.45
N TYR A 174 -12.22 -12.78 6.16
CA TYR A 174 -12.30 -11.44 5.61
C TYR A 174 -13.64 -11.26 4.93
N ILE A 175 -14.20 -10.07 5.05
CA ILE A 175 -15.39 -9.69 4.30
C ILE A 175 -14.94 -9.38 2.88
N SER A 176 -15.60 -9.96 1.89
CA SER A 176 -15.41 -9.67 0.48
C SER A 176 -16.72 -9.45 -0.25
N CYS A 177 -16.62 -8.78 -1.39
CA CYS A 177 -17.70 -8.54 -2.32
C CYS A 177 -17.35 -9.19 -3.66
N VAL A 178 -18.15 -10.18 -4.07
CA VAL A 178 -17.97 -10.88 -5.35
C VAL A 178 -19.20 -10.70 -6.22
N SER A 179 -19.02 -10.61 -7.53
CA SER A 179 -20.14 -10.65 -8.47
C SER A 179 -20.52 -12.11 -8.73
N LYS A 180 -21.74 -12.49 -8.31
CA LYS A 180 -22.32 -13.82 -8.56
C LYS A 180 -23.61 -13.64 -9.35
N ASP A 181 -23.69 -14.29 -10.51
CA ASP A 181 -24.85 -14.19 -11.41
C ASP A 181 -25.21 -12.73 -11.79
N GLY A 182 -24.19 -11.87 -11.89
CA GLY A 182 -24.35 -10.45 -12.21
C GLY A 182 -24.79 -9.56 -11.04
N GLN A 183 -24.92 -10.10 -9.83
CA GLN A 183 -25.26 -9.36 -8.61
C GLN A 183 -24.10 -9.38 -7.61
N PRO A 184 -23.75 -8.25 -6.99
CA PRO A 184 -22.78 -8.21 -5.90
C PRO A 184 -23.30 -8.93 -4.65
N VAL A 185 -22.51 -9.87 -4.16
CA VAL A 185 -22.79 -10.68 -2.98
C VAL A 185 -21.69 -10.46 -1.96
N LEU A 186 -22.10 -10.22 -0.71
CA LEU A 186 -21.19 -10.19 0.43
C LEU A 186 -20.93 -11.62 0.89
N GLN A 187 -19.66 -11.96 1.09
CA GLN A 187 -19.28 -13.27 1.62
C GLN A 187 -18.11 -13.15 2.61
N LEU A 188 -17.91 -14.21 3.39
CA LEU A 188 -16.72 -14.39 4.19
C LEU A 188 -15.77 -15.34 3.47
N GLU A 189 -14.55 -14.89 3.22
CA GLU A 189 -13.49 -15.70 2.63
C GLU A 189 -12.37 -15.90 3.66
N GLU A 190 -11.86 -17.13 3.74
CA GLU A 190 -10.62 -17.39 4.45
C GLU A 190 -9.45 -16.85 3.62
N ALA A 191 -8.70 -15.89 4.17
CA ALA A 191 -7.60 -15.26 3.48
C ALA A 191 -6.50 -14.83 4.46
N THR A 192 -5.32 -14.51 3.93
CA THR A 192 -4.25 -13.85 4.68
C THR A 192 -3.82 -12.62 3.89
N ILE A 193 -4.24 -11.45 4.37
CA ILE A 193 -3.95 -10.17 3.71
C ILE A 193 -2.95 -9.40 4.60
N GLN A 194 -1.78 -9.10 4.04
CA GLN A 194 -0.70 -8.41 4.76
C GLN A 194 -0.02 -7.38 3.84
N GLY A 195 0.47 -6.31 4.45
CA GLY A 195 1.21 -5.28 3.72
C GLY A 195 0.32 -4.47 2.77
N ASN A 196 0.93 -3.92 1.72
CA ASN A 196 0.24 -3.07 0.75
C ASN A 196 -0.67 -3.91 -0.17
N LEU A 197 -1.75 -3.31 -0.66
CA LEU A 197 -2.70 -3.97 -1.56
C LEU A 197 -2.59 -3.46 -2.98
N ASP A 198 -2.85 -4.38 -3.89
CA ASP A 198 -3.11 -4.11 -5.28
C ASP A 198 -4.60 -4.38 -5.56
N LYS A 199 -5.32 -3.37 -6.07
CA LYS A 199 -6.74 -3.51 -6.42
C LYS A 199 -6.98 -4.64 -7.42
N SER A 200 -6.06 -4.87 -8.35
CA SER A 200 -6.21 -5.91 -9.38
C SER A 200 -6.25 -7.34 -8.82
N GLN A 201 -5.69 -7.55 -7.63
CA GLN A 201 -5.59 -8.88 -7.00
C GLN A 201 -6.56 -9.04 -5.84
N LEU A 202 -6.72 -7.99 -5.03
CA LEU A 202 -7.44 -8.03 -3.76
C LEU A 202 -8.62 -7.03 -3.72
N GLY A 203 -9.06 -6.54 -4.88
CA GLY A 203 -10.16 -5.57 -5.03
C GLY A 203 -11.45 -6.00 -4.33
N ARG A 204 -11.80 -7.30 -4.40
CA ARG A 204 -12.97 -7.86 -3.71
C ARG A 204 -12.97 -7.70 -2.19
N PHE A 205 -11.81 -7.58 -1.55
CA PHE A 205 -11.69 -7.36 -0.10
C PHE A 205 -11.68 -5.88 0.30
N LEU A 206 -11.54 -5.00 -0.70
CA LEU A 206 -11.38 -3.59 -0.48
C LEU A 206 -12.76 -2.92 -0.43
N PHE A 207 -12.97 -2.17 0.63
CA PHE A 207 -14.12 -1.30 0.81
C PHE A 207 -13.65 0.12 1.02
N TYR A 208 -14.50 1.09 0.71
CA TYR A 208 -14.32 2.47 1.09
C TYR A 208 -15.18 2.76 2.31
N LYS A 209 -14.53 3.11 3.42
CA LYS A 209 -15.16 3.72 4.58
C LYS A 209 -15.56 5.14 4.21
N ILE A 210 -16.85 5.45 4.36
CA ILE A 210 -17.44 6.76 4.11
C ILE A 210 -18.10 7.24 5.40
N GLU A 211 -17.71 8.43 5.85
CA GLU A 211 -18.31 9.07 7.02
C GLU A 211 -19.59 9.79 6.62
N ASN A 212 -20.69 9.52 7.33
CA ASN A 212 -22.00 10.10 7.12
C ASN A 212 -22.53 10.64 8.46
N GLY A 213 -22.11 11.86 8.80
CA GLY A 213 -22.34 12.43 10.13
C GLY A 213 -21.68 11.58 11.22
N LYS A 214 -22.46 11.06 12.17
CA LYS A 214 -21.97 10.14 13.21
C LYS A 214 -21.90 8.68 12.77
N HIS A 215 -22.44 8.36 11.60
CA HIS A 215 -22.49 6.99 11.08
C HIS A 215 -21.38 6.76 10.05
N THR A 216 -21.11 5.49 9.78
CA THR A 216 -20.17 5.03 8.77
C THR A 216 -20.90 4.13 7.78
N ARG A 217 -20.59 4.29 6.50
CA ARG A 217 -21.00 3.38 5.41
C ARG A 217 -19.78 2.71 4.81
N PHE A 218 -19.96 1.52 4.26
CA PHE A 218 -18.91 0.76 3.59
C PHE A 218 -19.33 0.46 2.16
N GLU A 219 -18.69 1.10 1.19
CA GLU A 219 -18.92 0.87 -0.23
C GLU A 219 -17.90 -0.15 -0.78
N SER A 220 -18.30 -1.07 -1.64
CA SER A 220 -17.38 -2.01 -2.28
C SER A 220 -16.51 -1.31 -3.34
N ALA A 221 -15.21 -1.58 -3.31
CA ALA A 221 -14.30 -1.10 -4.37
C ALA A 221 -14.40 -1.92 -5.66
N GLU A 222 -14.85 -3.19 -5.55
CA GLU A 222 -15.07 -4.12 -6.67
C GLU A 222 -16.40 -3.85 -7.37
N CYS A 223 -17.42 -3.47 -6.60
CA CYS A 223 -18.76 -3.15 -7.10
C CYS A 223 -19.13 -1.72 -6.64
N PRO A 224 -18.75 -0.68 -7.40
CA PRO A 224 -19.04 0.71 -7.04
C PRO A 224 -20.54 0.94 -6.82
N GLU A 225 -20.86 1.87 -5.92
CA GLU A 225 -22.23 2.20 -5.46
C GLU A 225 -22.94 1.08 -4.68
N TRP A 226 -22.29 -0.06 -4.43
CA TRP A 226 -22.83 -1.11 -3.57
C TRP A 226 -22.29 -0.99 -2.16
N PHE A 227 -23.20 -1.00 -1.19
CA PHE A 227 -22.89 -0.81 0.23
C PHE A 227 -23.18 -2.08 1.02
N ILE A 228 -22.37 -2.35 2.05
CA ILE A 228 -22.70 -3.36 3.06
C ILE A 228 -23.99 -2.93 3.76
N CYS A 229 -25.00 -3.80 3.78
CA CYS A 229 -26.29 -3.52 4.39
C CYS A 229 -26.80 -4.64 5.30
N THR A 230 -27.67 -4.28 6.22
CA THR A 230 -28.49 -5.19 7.03
C THR A 230 -29.97 -5.02 6.69
N SER A 231 -30.75 -6.06 6.96
CA SER A 231 -32.21 -5.98 6.95
C SER A 231 -32.71 -5.26 8.20
N SER A 232 -33.89 -4.64 8.12
CA SER A 232 -34.62 -4.23 9.32
C SER A 232 -35.17 -5.42 10.10
N GLN A 233 -35.22 -6.61 9.50
CA GLN A 233 -35.57 -7.84 10.20
C GLN A 233 -34.36 -8.37 10.99
N ASN A 234 -34.66 -8.99 12.12
CA ASN A 234 -33.66 -9.57 12.99
C ASN A 234 -33.16 -10.90 12.43
N ASP A 235 -31.89 -11.22 12.66
CA ASP A 235 -31.27 -12.49 12.28
C ASP A 235 -31.24 -12.76 10.77
N GLU A 236 -31.17 -11.69 9.98
CA GLU A 236 -30.99 -11.75 8.53
C GLU A 236 -29.51 -11.60 8.16
N ALA A 237 -29.15 -12.18 7.02
CA ALA A 237 -27.79 -12.11 6.50
C ALA A 237 -27.38 -10.66 6.19
N VAL A 238 -26.13 -10.33 6.51
CA VAL A 238 -25.49 -9.11 6.03
C VAL A 238 -25.27 -9.26 4.53
N ALA A 239 -25.65 -8.25 3.75
CA ALA A 239 -25.69 -8.30 2.30
C ALA A 239 -25.07 -7.05 1.66
N MET A 240 -25.16 -6.96 0.33
CA MET A 240 -24.83 -5.75 -0.44
C MET A 240 -26.11 -5.11 -0.98
N THR A 241 -26.16 -3.78 -1.06
CA THR A 241 -27.27 -3.05 -1.70
C THR A 241 -26.78 -1.87 -2.52
N LYS A 242 -27.47 -1.56 -3.62
CA LYS A 242 -27.29 -0.32 -4.40
C LYS A 242 -28.26 0.80 -3.99
N GLN A 243 -29.20 0.53 -3.09
CA GLN A 243 -30.26 1.45 -2.71
C GLN A 243 -30.17 1.83 -1.23
N PRO A 244 -29.21 2.70 -0.85
CA PRO A 244 -29.15 3.24 0.50
C PRO A 244 -30.43 4.06 0.76
N GLY A 245 -31.27 3.61 1.71
CA GLY A 245 -32.59 4.19 1.98
C GLY A 245 -33.79 3.42 1.40
N GLY A 246 -33.55 2.25 0.79
CA GLY A 246 -34.62 1.33 0.42
C GLY A 246 -35.41 0.82 1.64
N PRO A 247 -36.67 0.39 1.45
CA PRO A 247 -37.48 -0.13 2.54
C PRO A 247 -36.81 -1.36 3.16
N ARG A 248 -36.73 -1.39 4.50
CA ARG A 248 -36.12 -2.48 5.27
C ARG A 248 -34.61 -2.68 5.06
N VAL A 249 -33.90 -1.67 4.55
CA VAL A 249 -32.45 -1.73 4.32
C VAL A 249 -31.75 -0.68 5.17
N ILE A 250 -30.74 -1.11 5.93
CA ILE A 250 -29.90 -0.23 6.75
C ILE A 250 -28.46 -0.31 6.24
N VAL A 251 -27.84 0.85 6.00
CA VAL A 251 -26.43 0.96 5.53
C VAL A 251 -25.54 1.79 6.45
N ASP A 252 -26.14 2.39 7.47
CA ASP A 252 -25.50 3.30 8.40
C ASP A 252 -25.14 2.55 9.69
N TYR A 253 -23.85 2.60 10.04
CA TYR A 253 -23.29 1.89 11.19
C TYR A 253 -22.63 2.84 12.19
N SER A 254 -22.76 2.54 13.48
CA SER A 254 -21.98 3.13 14.56
C SER A 254 -20.78 2.25 14.86
N LEU A 255 -19.59 2.86 14.92
CA LEU A 255 -18.33 2.18 15.24
C LEU A 255 -17.78 2.70 16.56
N THR A 256 -17.53 1.79 17.51
CA THR A 256 -16.95 2.12 18.82
C THR A 256 -15.71 1.27 19.07
N SER A 257 -14.57 1.90 19.35
CA SER A 257 -13.28 1.23 19.62
C SER A 257 -13.11 0.84 21.07
#